data_AF-A0A6B2GDT9-F1
#
_entry.id   AF-A0A6B2GDT9-F1
#
_cell.length_a   1.000
_cell.length_b   1.000
_cell.length_c   1.000
_cell.angle_alpha   90.00
_cell.angle_beta   90.00
_cell.angle_gamma   90.00
#
_symmetry.space_group_name_H-M   'P 1'
#
loop_
_entity.id
_entity.type
_entity.pdbx_description
1 polymer ?
#
loop_
_entity_poly.entity_id
_entity_poly.type
_entity_poly.pdbx_seq_one_letter_code
_entity_poly.pdbx_strand_id
1 'polypeptide(L)'
;CHYKDEEIKKNKSLNPVERYRIRRKHPPPRTVSTGEKTVYNILESSIERLFRVFAINKYPDQQQKQMLVKETCLSMDQINNWFKNKRQRLKRNLPITKLK
;
A
#
# COMPACT_ATOMS: atom_id res chain seq x y z
N CYS A 1 -11.94 25.79 2.20
CA CYS A 1 -11.76 24.39 1.73
C CYS A 1 -10.77 24.48 0.59
N HIS A 2 -9.60 23.84 0.70
CA HIS A 2 -8.43 24.21 -0.11
C HIS A 2 -8.67 24.26 -1.64
N TYR A 3 -9.59 23.45 -2.17
CA TYR A 3 -9.95 23.54 -3.59
C TYR A 3 -10.71 24.82 -3.93
N LYS A 4 -11.76 25.16 -3.17
CA LYS A 4 -12.55 26.38 -3.38
C LYS A 4 -11.69 27.63 -3.26
N ASP A 5 -10.81 27.64 -2.27
CA ASP A 5 -9.93 28.76 -1.99
C ASP A 5 -8.95 29.01 -3.17
N GLU A 6 -8.50 27.95 -3.86
CA GLU A 6 -7.65 28.05 -5.05
C GLU A 6 -8.44 28.34 -6.34
N GLU A 7 -9.66 27.83 -6.48
CA GLU A 7 -10.57 28.15 -7.60
C GLU A 7 -10.92 29.64 -7.63
N ILE A 8 -11.22 30.22 -6.46
CA ILE A 8 -11.51 31.66 -6.30
C ILE A 8 -10.28 32.50 -6.67
N LYS A 9 -9.09 32.14 -6.17
CA LYS A 9 -7.84 32.88 -6.46
C LYS A 9 -7.49 32.90 -7.94
N LYS A 10 -7.70 31.79 -8.65
CA LYS A 10 -7.36 31.67 -10.07
C LYS A 10 -8.49 32.09 -11.01
N ASN A 11 -9.67 32.38 -10.45
CA ASN A 11 -10.91 32.64 -11.16
C ASN A 11 -11.20 31.62 -12.27
N LYS A 12 -10.91 30.34 -11.99
CA LYS A 12 -11.10 29.22 -12.93
C LYS A 12 -11.27 27.91 -12.18
N SER A 13 -11.94 26.95 -12.81
CA SER A 13 -12.06 25.58 -12.30
C SER A 13 -10.71 24.86 -12.29
N LEU A 14 -10.43 24.10 -11.23
CA LEU A 14 -9.18 23.35 -11.10
C LEU A 14 -9.22 22.07 -11.93
N ASN A 15 -8.16 21.83 -12.71
CA ASN A 15 -8.00 20.56 -13.38
C ASN A 15 -7.56 19.44 -12.40
N PRO A 16 -7.64 18.15 -12.80
CA PRO A 16 -7.27 17.02 -11.93
C PRO A 16 -5.84 17.09 -11.37
N VAL A 17 -4.88 17.61 -12.13
CA VAL A 17 -3.48 17.73 -11.74
C VAL A 17 -3.29 18.83 -10.69
N GLU A 18 -3.98 19.96 -10.84
CA GLU A 18 -3.97 21.03 -9.83
C GLU A 18 -4.60 20.55 -8.52
N ARG A 19 -5.73 19.82 -8.58
CA ARG A 19 -6.33 19.18 -7.40
C ARG A 19 -5.37 18.18 -6.73
N TYR A 20 -4.61 17.40 -7.52
CA TYR A 20 -3.57 16.52 -6.99
C TYR A 20 -2.46 17.29 -6.26
N ARG A 21 -1.96 18.37 -6.85
CA ARG A 21 -0.94 19.24 -6.22
C ARG A 21 -1.43 19.83 -4.90
N ILE A 22 -2.70 20.23 -4.83
CA ILE A 22 -3.31 20.74 -3.59
C ILE A 22 -3.36 19.64 -2.52
N ARG A 23 -3.80 18.42 -2.84
CA ARG A 23 -3.77 17.27 -1.89
C ARG A 23 -2.36 16.97 -1.38
N ARG A 24 -1.36 17.09 -2.27
CA ARG A 24 0.05 16.91 -1.95
C ARG A 24 0.59 17.99 -1.00
N LYS A 25 0.17 19.24 -1.19
CA LYS A 25 0.60 20.40 -0.38
C LYS A 25 -0.11 20.45 0.97
N HIS A 26 -1.37 20.05 0.99
CA HIS A 26 -2.24 20.04 2.17
C HIS A 26 -2.71 18.61 2.44
N PRO A 27 -1.84 17.75 3.01
CA PRO A 27 -2.24 16.41 3.40
C PRO A 27 -3.34 16.48 4.48
N PRO A 28 -4.18 15.43 4.60
CA PRO A 28 -5.19 15.39 5.63
C PRO A 28 -4.55 15.54 7.02
N PRO A 29 -5.19 16.27 7.94
CA PRO A 29 -4.64 16.47 9.28
C PRO A 29 -4.58 15.15 10.05
N ARG A 30 -3.65 15.05 11.02
CA ARG A 30 -3.45 13.83 11.83
C ARG A 30 -4.69 13.39 12.61
N THR A 31 -5.60 14.33 12.89
CA THR A 31 -6.86 14.07 13.58
C THR A 31 -7.82 13.18 12.81
N VAL A 32 -7.70 13.14 11.46
CA VAL A 32 -8.57 12.33 10.58
C VAL A 32 -7.79 11.28 9.78
N SER A 33 -6.45 11.29 9.85
CA SER A 33 -5.58 10.37 9.13
C SER A 33 -4.36 10.03 9.96
N THR A 34 -3.98 8.76 10.02
CA THR A 34 -2.77 8.30 10.72
C THR A 34 -1.48 8.91 10.15
N GLY A 35 -1.52 9.47 8.93
CA GLY A 35 -0.35 10.03 8.25
C GLY A 35 0.59 8.97 7.68
N GLU A 36 0.20 7.71 7.69
CA GLU A 36 0.96 6.61 7.10
C GLU A 36 0.98 6.74 5.57
N LYS A 37 2.14 6.44 4.99
CA LYS A 37 2.28 6.37 3.53
C LYS A 37 1.63 5.08 3.04
N THR A 38 1.05 5.16 1.84
CA THR A 38 0.57 3.98 1.14
C THR A 38 1.42 3.71 -0.10
N VAL A 39 1.70 2.44 -0.34
CA VAL A 39 2.38 1.96 -1.56
C VAL A 39 1.42 0.98 -2.23
N TYR A 40 1.01 1.28 -3.47
CA TYR A 40 -0.03 0.54 -4.19
C TYR A 40 -1.34 0.37 -3.39
N ASN A 41 -1.73 1.41 -2.65
CA ASN A 41 -2.91 1.43 -1.76
C ASN A 41 -2.82 0.48 -0.54
N ILE A 42 -1.63 0.01 -0.20
CA ILE A 42 -1.37 -0.76 1.02
C ILE A 42 -0.60 0.14 1.99
N LEU A 43 -1.00 0.17 3.27
CA LEU A 43 -0.27 0.92 4.30
C LEU A 43 1.14 0.36 4.48
N GLU A 44 2.11 1.25 4.72
CA GLU A 44 3.50 0.87 4.95
C GLU A 44 3.67 -0.10 6.13
N SER A 45 2.89 0.10 7.20
CA SER A 45 2.78 -0.80 8.37
C SER A 45 2.33 -2.22 7.98
N SER A 46 1.28 -2.32 7.15
CA SER A 46 0.79 -3.59 6.61
C SER A 46 1.84 -4.30 5.75
N ILE A 47 2.60 -3.55 4.94
CA ILE A 47 3.69 -4.11 4.12
C ILE A 47 4.80 -4.69 5.00
N GLU A 48 5.21 -3.95 6.04
CA GLU A 48 6.24 -4.41 6.97
C GLU A 48 5.81 -5.71 7.65
N ARG A 49 4.56 -5.79 8.11
CA ARG A 49 4.01 -7.01 8.72
C ARG A 49 4.06 -8.20 7.77
N LEU A 50 3.64 -8.02 6.51
CA LEU A 50 3.71 -9.06 5.48
C LEU A 50 5.15 -9.51 5.21
N PHE A 51 6.12 -8.59 5.19
CA PHE A 51 7.54 -8.95 5.03
C PHE A 51 8.08 -9.75 6.21
N ARG A 52 7.76 -9.36 7.45
CA ARG A 52 8.17 -10.10 8.65
C ARG A 52 7.67 -11.54 8.62
N VAL A 53 6.39 -11.75 8.29
CA VAL A 53 5.85 -13.12 8.16
C VAL A 53 6.50 -13.88 7.01
N PHE A 54 6.69 -13.24 5.84
CA PHE A 54 7.33 -13.89 4.70
C PHE A 54 8.77 -14.33 4.95
N ALA A 55 9.51 -13.58 5.78
CA ALA A 55 10.88 -13.92 6.16
C ALA A 55 10.93 -15.21 7.00
N ILE A 56 9.90 -15.45 7.82
CA ILE A 56 9.76 -16.64 8.66
C ILE A 56 9.18 -17.81 7.84
N ASN A 57 8.05 -17.58 7.17
CA ASN A 57 7.35 -18.57 6.38
C ASN A 57 6.87 -18.00 5.02
N LYS A 58 7.42 -18.52 3.93
CA LYS A 58 7.08 -18.11 2.54
C LYS A 58 5.71 -18.64 2.09
N TYR A 59 5.16 -19.62 2.79
CA TYR A 59 3.88 -20.29 2.52
C TYR A 59 3.03 -20.33 3.80
N PRO A 60 2.47 -19.19 4.21
CA PRO A 60 1.63 -19.16 5.41
C PRO A 60 0.41 -20.04 5.25
N ASP A 61 0.02 -20.72 6.32
CA ASP A 61 -1.20 -21.51 6.38
C ASP A 61 -2.45 -20.60 6.46
N GLN A 62 -3.64 -21.22 6.49
CA GLN A 62 -4.90 -20.48 6.53
C GLN A 62 -5.07 -19.67 7.82
N GLN A 63 -4.61 -20.19 8.97
CA GLN A 63 -4.72 -19.50 10.25
C GLN A 63 -3.80 -18.27 10.29
N GLN A 64 -2.56 -18.42 9.83
CA GLN A 64 -1.58 -17.33 9.71
C GLN A 64 -2.09 -16.23 8.78
N LYS A 65 -2.73 -16.59 7.66
CA LYS A 65 -3.36 -15.60 6.77
C LYS A 65 -4.53 -14.89 7.44
N GLN A 66 -5.36 -15.59 8.22
CA GLN A 66 -6.44 -14.95 8.98
C GLN A 66 -5.92 -13.98 10.04
N MET A 67 -4.80 -14.29 10.70
CA MET A 67 -4.15 -13.34 11.61
C MET A 67 -3.67 -12.09 10.87
N LEU A 68 -3.07 -12.26 9.69
CA LEU A 68 -2.65 -11.14 8.85
C LEU A 68 -3.83 -10.27 8.39
N VAL A 69 -4.99 -10.84 8.05
CA VAL A 69 -6.21 -10.07 7.73
C VAL A 69 -6.58 -9.15 8.88
N LYS A 70 -6.58 -9.70 10.12
CA LYS A 70 -6.94 -8.94 11.33
C LYS A 70 -5.94 -7.83 11.65
N GLU A 71 -4.66 -8.09 11.44
CA GLU A 71 -3.58 -7.16 11.81
C GLU A 71 -3.33 -6.06 10.78
N THR A 72 -3.52 -6.36 9.50
CA THR A 72 -3.15 -5.46 8.40
C THR A 72 -4.34 -4.76 7.73
N CYS A 73 -5.56 -5.13 8.13
CA CYS A 73 -6.83 -4.69 7.52
C CYS A 73 -6.90 -4.93 6.01
N LEU A 74 -6.14 -5.91 5.50
CA LEU A 74 -6.17 -6.33 4.10
C LEU A 74 -7.14 -7.49 3.94
N SER A 75 -7.77 -7.56 2.77
CA SER A 75 -8.61 -8.70 2.42
C SER A 75 -7.77 -9.98 2.27
N MET A 76 -8.43 -11.12 2.44
CA MET A 76 -7.79 -12.43 2.27
C MET A 76 -7.18 -12.58 0.88
N ASP A 77 -7.84 -12.07 -0.15
CA ASP A 77 -7.35 -12.09 -1.53
C ASP A 77 -6.12 -11.20 -1.74
N GLN A 78 -6.09 -10.01 -1.11
CA GLN A 78 -4.92 -9.13 -1.14
C GLN A 78 -3.70 -9.83 -0.53
N ILE A 79 -3.88 -10.51 0.61
CA ILE A 79 -2.82 -11.28 1.27
C ILE A 79 -2.39 -12.46 0.38
N ASN A 80 -3.33 -13.26 -0.13
CA ASN A 80 -3.03 -14.37 -1.04
C ASN A 80 -2.21 -13.92 -2.26
N ASN A 81 -2.65 -12.85 -2.90
CA ASN A 81 -1.98 -12.29 -4.08
C ASN A 81 -0.61 -11.71 -3.73
N TRP A 82 -0.47 -11.04 -2.59
CA TRP A 82 0.82 -10.51 -2.15
C TRP A 82 1.84 -11.64 -1.97
N PHE A 83 1.47 -12.73 -1.28
CA PHE A 83 2.37 -13.88 -1.08
C PHE A 83 2.70 -14.59 -2.39
N LYS A 84 1.72 -14.75 -3.28
CA LYS A 84 1.94 -15.31 -4.64
C LYS A 84 2.94 -14.46 -5.42
N ASN A 85 2.71 -13.15 -5.51
CA ASN A 85 3.55 -12.22 -6.26
C ASN A 85 4.95 -12.12 -5.67
N LYS A 86 5.08 -12.10 -4.33
CA LYS A 86 6.39 -12.05 -3.66
C LYS A 86 7.23 -13.29 -3.98
N ARG A 87 6.64 -14.49 -3.98
CA ARG A 87 7.32 -15.73 -4.38
C ARG A 87 7.72 -15.73 -5.85
N GLN A 88 6.86 -15.25 -6.75
CA GLN A 88 7.19 -15.14 -8.17
C GLN A 88 8.38 -14.19 -8.39
N ARG A 89 8.40 -13.04 -7.73
CA ARG A 89 9.54 -12.09 -7.78
C ARG A 89 10.81 -12.70 -7.21
N LEU A 90 10.71 -13.46 -6.12
CA LEU A 90 11.86 -14.19 -5.56
C LEU A 90 12.43 -15.18 -6.59
N LYS A 91 11.58 -16.00 -7.23
CA LYS A 91 12.00 -16.95 -8.27
C LYS A 91 12.67 -16.27 -9.46
N ARG A 92 12.09 -15.17 -9.95
CA ARG A 92 12.64 -14.40 -11.08
C ARG A 92 14.00 -13.76 -10.77
N ASN A 93 14.27 -13.48 -9.51
CA ASN A 93 15.53 -12.89 -9.06
C ASN A 93 16.58 -13.96 -8.67
N LEU A 94 16.29 -15.26 -8.79
CA LEU A 94 17.28 -16.31 -8.59
C LEU A 94 18.16 -16.46 -9.84
N PRO A 95 19.49 -16.58 -9.71
CA PRO A 95 20.35 -16.89 -10.85
C PRO A 95 19.95 -18.26 -11.44
N ILE A 96 19.98 -18.35 -12.78
CA ILE A 96 19.50 -19.48 -13.60
C ILE A 96 20.14 -20.83 -13.22
N THR A 97 21.24 -20.84 -12.47
CA THR A 97 22.05 -22.01 -12.10
C THR A 97 21.43 -22.95 -11.06
N LYS A 98 20.25 -22.66 -10.50
CA LYS A 98 19.59 -23.48 -9.47
C LYS A 98 18.31 -24.20 -9.91
N LEU A 99 18.03 -24.29 -11.21
CA LEU A 99 17.09 -25.29 -11.73
C LEU A 99 17.88 -26.51 -12.21
N LYS A 100 18.01 -27.52 -11.33
CA LYS A 100 18.28 -28.91 -11.69
C LYS A 100 17.18 -29.76 -11.08
#